data_AF-A0A2T2N5D8-F1
#
_entry.id   AF-A0A2T2N5D8-F1
#
_cell.length_a   1.000
_cell.length_b   1.000
_cell.length_c   1.000
_cell.angle_alpha   90.00
_cell.angle_beta   90.00
_cell.angle_gamma   90.00
#
_symmetry.space_group_name_H-M   'P 1'
#
loop_
_entity.id
_entity.type
_entity.pdbx_description
1 polymer ?
#
loop_
_entity_poly.entity_id
_entity_poly.type
_entity_poly.pdbx_seq_one_letter_code
_entity_poly.pdbx_strand_id
1 'polypeptide(L)'
;LSVDTFFGSLYTFVGDANGTRAISFLQHLCETLSKLGIDSMNTAEFVENIIQAMPIALLQLLRREPRTRLNLDLACLTGTMEDTTKTIAGRTKNLILPITLRTIQNIRAIVALANESVDTVMSAYSRNLAMPRDRHDNDKLDITNIKIFPTLEDIMSDAVEFLPSSDPDQPHYLEDKVERHIDTCFRLHRHDTFGELKEALSFLIHTIEDDPTLIQNYRLQPRDFRAFYYANAYISRISFDTRRGLEIHPRFQQPTQLRKNTAAGRSKWWRESKRVAEGILLSLIVIGNDQVQHLFFNDSGTNTNTREDLNLVKNNSPCTITTKLVSHNQTDIISVVRSSCEKFRGVLLEFRGVTPATFAPIRESLQGMQRHSILPFSQWILPDKVDSTKTVNVPMPLYTRRPASGFNLESIVTVL
;
A
#
# COMPACT_ATOMS: atom_id res chain seq x y z
N LEU A 1 -20.86 20.33 2.74
CA LEU A 1 -21.07 19.14 3.58
C LEU A 1 -20.79 17.92 2.71
N SER A 2 -19.71 17.20 3.01
CA SER A 2 -19.21 16.09 2.19
C SER A 2 -20.20 14.94 2.15
N VAL A 3 -20.36 14.35 0.96
CA VAL A 3 -21.14 13.14 0.69
C VAL A 3 -20.81 12.00 1.69
N ASP A 4 -19.56 11.93 2.14
CA ASP A 4 -19.08 10.95 3.13
C ASP A 4 -19.77 11.06 4.50
N THR A 5 -20.15 12.26 4.93
CA THR A 5 -20.81 12.47 6.23
C THR A 5 -22.25 11.94 6.20
N PHE A 6 -22.92 12.03 5.06
CA PHE A 6 -24.29 11.53 4.86
C PHE A 6 -24.30 9.99 4.77
N PHE A 7 -23.31 9.39 4.11
CA PHE A 7 -23.15 7.93 4.09
C PHE A 7 -22.85 7.38 5.48
N GLY A 8 -22.02 8.05 6.28
CA GLY A 8 -21.79 7.69 7.68
C GLY A 8 -23.09 7.59 8.47
N SER A 9 -23.94 8.63 8.42
CA SER A 9 -25.24 8.60 9.09
C SER A 9 -26.19 7.49 8.62
N LEU A 10 -26.10 7.08 7.35
CA LEU A 10 -26.93 6.04 6.78
C LEU A 10 -26.50 4.65 7.29
N TYR A 11 -25.19 4.38 7.38
CA TYR A 11 -24.69 3.14 7.96
C TYR A 11 -24.92 3.08 9.48
N THR A 12 -24.81 4.19 10.19
CA THR A 12 -25.20 4.26 11.62
C THR A 12 -26.71 4.02 11.80
N PHE A 13 -27.57 4.51 10.90
CA PHE A 13 -29.01 4.26 10.95
C PHE A 13 -29.37 2.79 10.66
N VAL A 14 -28.68 2.17 9.69
CA VAL A 14 -28.89 0.77 9.27
C VAL A 14 -28.32 -0.21 10.31
N GLY A 15 -27.13 0.06 10.85
CA GLY A 15 -26.43 -0.82 11.78
C GLY A 15 -26.72 -0.58 13.25
N ASP A 16 -27.11 0.63 13.67
CA ASP A 16 -26.93 1.11 15.06
C ASP A 16 -25.44 1.08 15.48
N ALA A 17 -25.10 1.53 16.70
CA ALA A 17 -23.71 1.65 17.18
C ALA A 17 -22.89 0.34 17.12
N ASN A 18 -23.56 -0.83 17.16
CA ASN A 18 -22.95 -2.17 17.21
C ASN A 18 -23.41 -3.10 16.07
N GLY A 19 -24.10 -2.61 15.04
CA GLY A 19 -24.50 -3.45 13.89
C GLY A 19 -25.71 -4.37 14.15
N THR A 20 -26.29 -4.33 15.34
CA THR A 20 -27.34 -5.26 15.83
C THR A 20 -28.56 -5.27 14.93
N ARG A 21 -29.06 -4.09 14.52
CA ARG A 21 -30.26 -3.97 13.68
C ARG A 21 -30.09 -4.64 12.32
N ALA A 22 -28.94 -4.44 11.68
CA ALA A 22 -28.64 -5.05 10.39
C ALA A 22 -28.42 -6.57 10.51
N ILE A 23 -27.76 -7.02 11.58
CA ILE A 23 -27.50 -8.45 11.83
C ILE A 23 -28.82 -9.20 12.06
N SER A 24 -29.71 -8.69 12.90
CA SER A 24 -31.03 -9.31 13.14
C SER A 24 -31.90 -9.36 11.89
N PHE A 25 -31.84 -8.32 11.04
CA PHE A 25 -32.55 -8.32 9.76
C PHE A 25 -32.02 -9.40 8.81
N LEU A 26 -30.69 -9.52 8.67
CA LEU A 26 -30.07 -10.55 7.83
C LEU A 26 -30.33 -11.97 8.34
N GLN A 27 -30.35 -12.17 9.67
CA GLN A 27 -30.71 -13.44 10.29
C GLN A 27 -32.16 -13.82 9.95
N HIS A 28 -33.11 -12.92 10.19
CA HIS A 28 -34.52 -13.14 9.85
C HIS A 28 -34.69 -13.48 8.37
N LEU A 29 -33.95 -12.79 7.49
CA LEU A 29 -34.00 -13.03 6.06
C LEU A 29 -33.47 -14.43 5.68
N CYS A 30 -32.38 -14.90 6.31
CA CYS A 30 -31.89 -16.28 6.13
C CYS A 30 -32.92 -17.33 6.58
N GLU A 31 -33.62 -17.09 7.69
CA GLU A 31 -34.67 -17.98 8.19
C GLU A 31 -35.87 -18.03 7.24
N THR A 32 -36.31 -16.90 6.71
CA THR A 32 -37.41 -16.82 5.74
C THR A 32 -37.06 -17.55 4.44
N LEU A 33 -35.83 -17.36 3.95
CA LEU A 33 -35.35 -18.04 2.74
C LEU A 33 -35.25 -19.56 2.92
N SER A 34 -34.88 -20.01 4.13
CA SER A 34 -34.79 -21.44 4.44
C SER A 34 -36.16 -22.12 4.53
N LYS A 35 -37.22 -21.34 4.81
CA LYS A 35 -38.62 -21.81 4.89
C LYS A 35 -39.37 -21.71 3.56
N LEU A 36 -38.87 -20.96 2.58
CA LEU A 36 -39.52 -20.80 1.29
C LEU A 36 -39.31 -22.05 0.41
N GLY A 37 -40.40 -22.72 0.04
CA GLY A 37 -40.38 -23.73 -1.03
C GLY A 37 -40.21 -23.04 -2.39
N ILE A 38 -39.20 -23.45 -3.17
CA ILE A 38 -38.95 -22.88 -4.51
C ILE A 38 -39.89 -23.58 -5.50
N ASP A 39 -41.13 -23.10 -5.59
CA ASP A 39 -42.14 -23.71 -6.46
C ASP A 39 -42.32 -22.97 -7.80
N SER A 40 -41.58 -21.88 -8.06
CA SER A 40 -41.69 -21.12 -9.33
C SER A 40 -40.34 -20.60 -9.86
N MET A 41 -40.26 -20.44 -11.19
CA MET A 41 -39.05 -19.97 -11.89
C MET A 41 -38.71 -18.50 -11.58
N ASN A 42 -39.72 -17.64 -11.35
CA ASN A 42 -39.52 -16.24 -10.97
C ASN A 42 -39.08 -16.07 -9.50
N THR A 43 -39.48 -16.99 -8.61
CA THR A 43 -39.03 -16.96 -7.21
C THR A 43 -37.59 -17.46 -7.06
N ALA A 44 -37.10 -18.32 -7.97
CA ALA A 44 -35.72 -18.81 -7.96
C ALA A 44 -34.69 -17.69 -8.20
N GLU A 45 -34.88 -16.88 -9.26
CA GLU A 45 -33.95 -15.77 -9.59
C GLU A 45 -33.92 -14.69 -8.49
N PHE A 46 -35.09 -14.39 -7.91
CA PHE A 46 -35.19 -13.44 -6.80
C PHE A 46 -34.44 -13.94 -5.54
N VAL A 47 -34.63 -15.21 -5.18
CA VAL A 47 -33.93 -15.85 -4.05
C VAL A 47 -32.42 -15.86 -4.28
N GLU A 48 -31.97 -16.13 -5.51
CA GLU A 48 -30.55 -16.13 -5.87
C GLU A 48 -29.91 -14.73 -5.72
N ASN A 49 -30.58 -13.69 -6.20
CA ASN A 49 -30.10 -12.32 -6.07
C ASN A 49 -29.97 -11.89 -4.60
N ILE A 50 -30.90 -12.34 -3.74
CA ILE A 50 -30.84 -12.03 -2.31
C ILE A 50 -29.68 -12.77 -1.63
N ILE A 51 -29.46 -14.05 -1.95
CA ILE A 51 -28.33 -14.83 -1.43
C ILE A 51 -26.99 -14.21 -1.82
N GLN A 52 -26.89 -13.58 -2.99
CA GLN A 52 -25.69 -12.87 -3.42
C GLN A 52 -25.54 -11.50 -2.73
N ALA A 53 -26.63 -10.75 -2.59
CA ALA A 53 -26.60 -9.40 -2.04
C ALA A 53 -26.31 -9.39 -0.53
N MET A 54 -26.77 -10.40 0.22
CA MET A 54 -26.63 -10.46 1.68
C MET A 54 -25.17 -10.47 2.17
N PRO A 55 -24.27 -11.37 1.71
CA PRO A 55 -22.86 -11.34 2.12
C PRO A 55 -22.16 -10.05 1.72
N ILE A 56 -22.50 -9.49 0.56
CA ILE A 56 -21.91 -8.23 0.08
C ILE A 56 -22.35 -7.08 0.99
N ALA A 57 -23.63 -7.00 1.36
CA ALA A 57 -24.15 -5.99 2.26
C ALA A 57 -23.49 -6.07 3.65
N LEU A 58 -23.34 -7.29 4.19
CA LEU A 58 -22.66 -7.53 5.47
C LEU A 58 -21.18 -7.12 5.41
N LEU A 59 -20.48 -7.46 4.33
CA LEU A 59 -19.08 -7.07 4.14
C LEU A 59 -18.92 -5.54 4.05
N GLN A 60 -19.83 -4.84 3.37
CA GLN A 60 -19.80 -3.37 3.31
C GLN A 60 -20.05 -2.74 4.69
N LEU A 61 -20.96 -3.30 5.49
CA LEU A 61 -21.21 -2.84 6.85
C LEU A 61 -19.96 -3.01 7.74
N LEU A 62 -19.32 -4.19 7.71
CA LEU A 62 -18.10 -4.47 8.48
C LEU A 62 -16.90 -3.60 8.05
N ARG A 63 -16.83 -3.21 6.78
CA ARG A 63 -15.77 -2.31 6.28
C ARG A 63 -15.97 -0.88 6.74
N ARG A 64 -17.22 -0.40 6.79
CA ARG A 64 -17.54 1.00 7.06
C ARG A 64 -17.72 1.32 8.54
N GLU A 65 -18.19 0.37 9.34
CA GLU A 65 -18.42 0.54 10.78
C GLU A 65 -17.64 -0.52 11.59
N PRO A 66 -16.39 -0.24 12.00
CA PRO A 66 -15.51 -1.21 12.65
C PRO A 66 -16.08 -1.82 13.94
N ARG A 67 -16.95 -1.09 14.67
CA ARG A 67 -17.60 -1.58 15.90
C ARG A 67 -18.51 -2.77 15.67
N THR A 68 -19.09 -2.89 14.48
CA THR A 68 -19.93 -4.03 14.12
C THR A 68 -19.15 -5.35 14.13
N ARG A 69 -17.84 -5.32 13.92
CA ARG A 69 -16.98 -6.53 13.89
C ARG A 69 -16.88 -7.24 15.24
N LEU A 70 -17.22 -6.55 16.33
CA LEU A 70 -17.19 -7.06 17.71
C LEU A 70 -18.52 -7.69 18.14
N ASN A 71 -19.51 -7.75 17.24
CA ASN A 71 -20.81 -8.31 17.56
C ASN A 71 -20.75 -9.85 17.58
N LEU A 72 -21.09 -10.43 18.73
CA LEU A 72 -21.05 -11.88 18.99
C LEU A 72 -22.00 -12.68 18.07
N ASP A 73 -23.07 -12.05 17.58
CA ASP A 73 -24.08 -12.71 16.73
C ASP A 73 -23.61 -12.92 15.28
N LEU A 74 -22.47 -12.36 14.89
CA LEU A 74 -21.90 -12.52 13.55
C LEU A 74 -21.43 -13.95 13.26
N ALA A 75 -20.91 -14.66 14.26
CA ALA A 75 -20.50 -16.05 14.09
C ALA A 75 -21.72 -16.93 13.74
N CYS A 76 -22.83 -16.73 14.45
CA CYS A 76 -24.10 -17.40 14.18
C CYS A 76 -24.64 -17.03 12.79
N LEU A 77 -24.69 -15.73 12.44
CA LEU A 77 -25.18 -15.26 11.14
C LEU A 77 -24.37 -15.83 9.97
N THR A 78 -23.03 -15.84 10.06
CA THR A 78 -22.21 -16.42 8.98
C THR A 78 -22.40 -17.93 8.86
N GLY A 79 -22.68 -18.63 9.96
CA GLY A 79 -23.11 -20.03 9.98
C GLY A 79 -24.41 -20.22 9.19
N THR A 80 -25.46 -19.51 9.59
CA THR A 80 -26.78 -19.60 8.96
C THR A 80 -26.73 -19.22 7.47
N MET A 81 -25.95 -18.19 7.09
CA MET A 81 -25.80 -17.79 5.69
C MET A 81 -25.14 -18.88 4.84
N GLU A 82 -24.15 -19.58 5.39
CA GLU A 82 -23.49 -20.69 4.69
C GLU A 82 -24.45 -21.87 4.51
N ASP A 83 -25.21 -22.23 5.54
CA ASP A 83 -26.15 -23.35 5.51
C ASP A 83 -27.32 -23.06 4.56
N THR A 84 -27.88 -21.85 4.57
CA THR A 84 -28.91 -21.42 3.62
C THR A 84 -28.36 -21.44 2.19
N THR A 85 -27.12 -20.96 1.98
CA THR A 85 -26.46 -20.97 0.66
C THR A 85 -26.25 -22.40 0.15
N LYS A 86 -25.79 -23.33 1.00
CA LYS A 86 -25.60 -24.75 0.65
C LYS A 86 -26.92 -25.47 0.36
N THR A 87 -27.95 -25.22 1.16
CA THR A 87 -29.27 -25.87 1.02
C THR A 87 -29.95 -25.48 -0.29
N ILE A 88 -29.81 -24.21 -0.70
CA ILE A 88 -30.40 -23.69 -1.93
C ILE A 88 -29.54 -24.08 -3.14
N ALA A 89 -28.21 -24.13 -2.99
CA ALA A 89 -27.30 -24.65 -4.01
C ALA A 89 -27.50 -26.12 -4.37
N GLY A 90 -27.93 -26.95 -3.41
CA GLY A 90 -28.33 -28.34 -3.71
C GLY A 90 -29.54 -28.43 -4.65
N ARG A 91 -30.28 -27.33 -4.82
CA ARG A 91 -31.51 -27.26 -5.63
C ARG A 91 -31.30 -26.57 -6.98
N THR A 92 -30.27 -25.73 -7.14
CA THR A 92 -29.93 -25.04 -8.40
C THR A 92 -28.46 -25.24 -8.81
N LYS A 93 -28.22 -25.72 -10.04
CA LYS A 93 -26.87 -25.96 -10.61
C LYS A 93 -26.19 -24.64 -11.03
N ASN A 94 -25.83 -23.80 -10.06
CA ASN A 94 -25.33 -22.44 -10.33
C ASN A 94 -23.81 -22.28 -10.19
N LEU A 95 -23.22 -21.61 -11.18
CA LEU A 95 -21.77 -21.32 -11.30
C LEU A 95 -21.26 -20.23 -10.31
N ILE A 96 -22.16 -19.52 -9.62
CA ILE A 96 -21.83 -18.35 -8.78
C ILE A 96 -21.69 -18.72 -7.29
N LEU A 97 -22.04 -19.95 -6.93
CA LEU A 97 -21.95 -20.51 -5.58
C LEU A 97 -20.55 -20.37 -4.91
N PRO A 98 -19.42 -20.62 -5.61
CA PRO A 98 -18.10 -20.52 -4.99
C PRO A 98 -17.78 -19.09 -4.56
N ILE A 99 -18.32 -18.09 -5.25
CA ILE A 99 -18.06 -16.67 -5.00
C ILE A 99 -18.76 -16.21 -3.72
N THR A 100 -20.02 -16.62 -3.54
CA THR A 100 -20.80 -16.33 -2.34
C THR A 100 -20.19 -16.99 -1.10
N LEU A 101 -19.81 -18.27 -1.20
CA LEU A 101 -19.16 -19.00 -0.11
C LEU A 101 -17.80 -18.41 0.26
N ARG A 102 -17.00 -18.02 -0.73
CA ARG A 102 -15.72 -17.32 -0.49
C ARG A 102 -15.92 -15.98 0.21
N THR A 103 -16.99 -15.25 -0.12
CA THR A 103 -17.32 -13.98 0.55
C THR A 103 -17.69 -14.21 2.02
N ILE A 104 -18.45 -15.26 2.33
CA ILE A 104 -18.80 -15.64 3.71
C ILE A 104 -17.55 -16.07 4.50
N GLN A 105 -16.63 -16.81 3.87
CA GLN A 105 -15.35 -17.19 4.49
C GLN A 105 -14.49 -15.96 4.80
N ASN A 106 -14.42 -14.99 3.88
CA ASN A 106 -13.71 -13.72 4.12
C ASN A 106 -14.32 -12.95 5.31
N ILE A 107 -15.65 -12.94 5.44
CA ILE A 107 -16.33 -12.30 6.58
C ILE A 107 -15.96 -12.99 7.89
N ARG A 108 -15.91 -14.34 7.92
CA ARG A 108 -15.47 -15.09 9.11
C ARG A 108 -14.04 -14.77 9.50
N ALA A 109 -13.13 -14.63 8.53
CA ALA A 109 -11.75 -14.23 8.82
C ALA A 109 -11.69 -12.82 9.44
N ILE A 110 -12.48 -11.86 8.93
CA ILE A 110 -12.57 -10.50 9.49
C ILE A 110 -13.10 -10.51 10.93
N VAL A 111 -14.10 -11.36 11.22
CA VAL A 111 -14.69 -11.49 12.56
C VAL A 111 -13.77 -12.23 13.52
N ALA A 112 -13.05 -13.25 13.07
CA ALA A 112 -12.05 -13.95 13.87
C ALA A 112 -10.92 -12.99 14.30
N LEU A 113 -10.40 -12.19 13.36
CA LEU A 113 -9.40 -11.15 13.65
C LEU A 113 -9.91 -10.09 14.65
N ALA A 114 -11.20 -9.76 14.60
CA ALA A 114 -11.81 -8.80 15.50
C ALA A 114 -12.09 -9.38 16.89
N ASN A 115 -12.49 -10.64 17.02
CA ASN A 115 -12.69 -11.29 18.31
C ASN A 115 -11.36 -11.63 19.00
N GLU A 116 -10.33 -12.00 18.24
CA GLU A 116 -8.96 -12.08 18.76
C GLU A 116 -8.50 -10.75 19.37
N SER A 117 -8.96 -9.61 18.84
CA SER A 117 -8.61 -8.29 19.37
C SER A 117 -9.27 -7.92 20.71
N VAL A 118 -10.34 -8.61 21.15
CA VAL A 118 -11.05 -8.32 22.42
C VAL A 118 -10.46 -9.10 23.61
N ASP A 119 -10.13 -10.39 23.44
CA ASP A 119 -9.41 -11.16 24.47
C ASP A 119 -7.93 -10.72 24.58
N THR A 120 -7.41 -10.04 23.57
CA THR A 120 -6.03 -9.53 23.50
C THR A 120 -5.81 -8.20 24.24
N VAL A 121 -6.86 -7.45 24.60
CA VAL A 121 -6.69 -6.13 25.26
C VAL A 121 -6.01 -6.25 26.64
N MET A 122 -5.96 -7.44 27.24
CA MET A 122 -5.34 -7.66 28.55
C MET A 122 -4.04 -8.49 28.55
N SER A 123 -3.58 -9.07 27.43
CA SER A 123 -2.45 -10.02 27.50
C SER A 123 -1.65 -10.36 26.21
N ALA A 124 -1.70 -9.62 25.09
CA ALA A 124 -0.91 -10.01 23.90
C ALA A 124 0.02 -8.93 23.31
N TYR A 125 1.17 -8.75 23.96
CA TYR A 125 2.40 -8.30 23.27
C TYR A 125 3.62 -9.17 23.60
N SER A 126 3.43 -10.46 23.89
CA SER A 126 4.49 -11.44 23.58
C SER A 126 4.23 -11.99 22.17
N ARG A 127 4.45 -11.15 21.14
CA ARG A 127 4.61 -11.67 19.77
C ARG A 127 5.93 -12.42 19.72
N ASN A 128 5.93 -13.62 19.16
CA ASN A 128 7.15 -14.27 18.70
C ASN A 128 7.79 -13.34 17.67
N LEU A 129 8.71 -12.47 18.11
CA LEU A 129 9.43 -11.55 17.25
C LEU A 129 10.30 -12.40 16.30
N ALA A 130 9.92 -12.42 15.01
CA ALA A 130 10.72 -13.05 13.97
C ALA A 130 11.98 -12.21 13.77
N MET A 131 13.03 -12.54 14.54
CA MET A 131 14.30 -11.83 14.50
C MET A 131 14.86 -11.75 13.08
N PRO A 132 15.49 -10.62 12.68
CA PRO A 132 16.21 -10.54 11.42
C PRO A 132 17.33 -11.58 11.37
N ARG A 133 17.40 -12.36 10.29
CA ARG A 133 18.29 -13.53 10.18
C ARG A 133 18.85 -13.71 8.76
N ASP A 134 19.07 -12.62 8.02
CA ASP A 134 19.62 -12.65 6.67
C ASP A 134 18.83 -13.54 5.69
N ARG A 135 17.50 -13.60 5.85
CA ARG A 135 16.61 -14.39 4.99
C ARG A 135 16.54 -13.86 3.56
N HIS A 136 16.79 -12.57 3.37
CA HIS A 136 16.93 -11.89 2.08
C HIS A 136 17.91 -10.70 2.25
N ASP A 137 18.31 -10.06 1.14
CA ASP A 137 19.32 -8.99 1.16
C ASP A 137 19.01 -7.76 2.05
N ASN A 138 17.73 -7.54 2.39
CA ASN A 138 17.27 -6.48 3.31
C ASN A 138 16.89 -6.99 4.72
N ASP A 139 17.01 -8.28 5.02
CA ASP A 139 16.70 -8.85 6.35
C ASP A 139 17.90 -8.77 7.29
N LYS A 140 18.34 -7.54 7.60
CA LYS A 140 19.53 -7.29 8.41
C LYS A 140 19.17 -6.96 9.85
N LEU A 141 20.04 -7.37 10.79
CA LEU A 141 19.97 -6.91 12.18
C LEU A 141 20.22 -5.40 12.24
N ASP A 142 21.35 -4.95 11.69
CA ASP A 142 21.67 -3.53 11.65
C ASP A 142 20.94 -2.81 10.49
N ILE A 143 20.09 -1.84 10.83
CA ILE A 143 19.33 -1.03 9.87
C ILE A 143 20.20 -0.24 8.91
N THR A 144 21.47 0.02 9.25
CA THR A 144 22.39 0.77 8.39
C THR A 144 22.78 -0.01 7.13
N ASN A 145 22.58 -1.33 7.16
CA ASN A 145 22.82 -2.25 6.04
C ASN A 145 21.55 -2.55 5.22
N ILE A 146 20.38 -2.05 5.65
CA ILE A 146 19.11 -2.24 4.94
C ILE A 146 18.99 -1.18 3.84
N LYS A 147 18.64 -1.58 2.61
CA LYS A 147 18.44 -0.61 1.52
C LYS A 147 17.16 0.21 1.75
N ILE A 148 17.16 1.46 1.29
CA ILE A 148 16.00 2.34 1.41
C ILE A 148 14.81 1.75 0.63
N PHE A 149 15.03 1.26 -0.59
CA PHE A 149 13.97 0.68 -1.40
C PHE A 149 13.91 -0.84 -1.22
N PRO A 150 12.71 -1.45 -1.28
CA PRO A 150 12.59 -2.90 -1.40
C PRO A 150 13.41 -3.43 -2.58
N THR A 151 13.98 -4.60 -2.40
CA THR A 151 14.71 -5.34 -3.43
C THR A 151 13.82 -6.41 -4.00
N LEU A 152 14.24 -7.05 -5.08
CA LEU A 152 13.49 -8.19 -5.61
C LEU A 152 13.39 -9.32 -4.56
N GLU A 153 14.48 -9.65 -3.86
CA GLU A 153 14.46 -10.69 -2.81
C GLU A 153 13.55 -10.33 -1.62
N ASP A 154 13.50 -9.06 -1.21
CA ASP A 154 12.60 -8.56 -0.16
C ASP A 154 11.12 -8.62 -0.59
N ILE A 155 10.84 -8.31 -1.86
CA ILE A 155 9.48 -8.39 -2.42
C ILE A 155 9.00 -9.85 -2.55
N MET A 156 9.88 -10.74 -2.99
CA MET A 156 9.53 -12.15 -3.24
C MET A 156 9.62 -13.04 -2.00
N SER A 157 10.02 -12.49 -0.86
CA SER A 157 10.20 -13.24 0.38
C SER A 157 8.88 -13.39 1.14
N ASP A 158 8.51 -14.62 1.48
CA ASP A 158 7.39 -14.95 2.39
C ASP A 158 7.74 -14.76 3.87
N ALA A 159 8.97 -14.34 4.18
CA ALA A 159 9.43 -14.19 5.54
C ALA A 159 8.70 -13.06 6.28
N VAL A 160 8.22 -13.35 7.49
CA VAL A 160 7.61 -12.34 8.36
C VAL A 160 8.64 -11.28 8.74
N GLU A 161 8.33 -10.01 8.43
CA GLU A 161 9.18 -8.86 8.74
C GLU A 161 9.27 -8.64 10.26
N PHE A 162 10.46 -8.30 10.74
CA PHE A 162 10.64 -7.89 12.13
C PHE A 162 10.03 -6.49 12.32
N LEU A 163 8.87 -6.44 12.97
CA LEU A 163 8.17 -5.20 13.33
C LEU A 163 8.20 -5.00 14.84
N PRO A 164 9.15 -4.21 15.36
CA PRO A 164 9.25 -3.94 16.79
C PRO A 164 8.07 -3.08 17.26
N SER A 165 7.75 -3.17 18.54
CA SER A 165 6.74 -2.30 19.15
C SER A 165 7.29 -0.91 19.42
N SER A 166 6.44 0.11 19.29
CA SER A 166 6.74 1.47 19.74
C SER A 166 6.75 1.60 21.27
N ASP A 167 6.18 0.63 21.98
CA ASP A 167 6.19 0.61 23.44
C ASP A 167 7.58 0.25 23.97
N PRO A 168 8.22 1.13 24.77
CA PRO A 168 9.56 0.89 25.25
C PRO A 168 9.71 -0.33 26.17
N ASP A 169 8.62 -0.90 26.66
CA ASP A 169 8.63 -2.01 27.61
C ASP A 169 8.54 -3.37 26.93
N GLN A 170 8.27 -3.39 25.63
CA GLN A 170 8.20 -4.62 24.86
C GLN A 170 9.59 -5.16 24.49
N PRO A 171 9.74 -6.48 24.38
CA PRO A 171 11.01 -7.11 24.04
C PRO A 171 11.61 -6.55 22.74
N HIS A 172 12.93 -6.38 22.77
CA HIS A 172 13.73 -5.93 21.64
C HIS A 172 15.15 -6.49 21.79
N TYR A 173 15.87 -6.66 20.68
CA TYR A 173 17.22 -7.24 20.70
C TYR A 173 18.32 -6.22 20.99
N LEU A 174 18.09 -4.95 20.68
CA LEU A 174 18.94 -3.83 21.11
C LEU A 174 18.61 -3.42 22.54
N GLU A 175 19.63 -3.38 23.39
CA GLU A 175 19.54 -2.97 24.79
C GLU A 175 19.66 -1.45 24.95
N ASP A 176 20.45 -0.79 24.10
CA ASP A 176 20.58 0.67 24.12
C ASP A 176 19.26 1.34 23.69
N LYS A 177 18.78 2.28 24.51
CA LYS A 177 17.47 2.92 24.30
C LYS A 177 17.44 3.77 23.02
N VAL A 178 18.54 4.43 22.71
CA VAL A 178 18.65 5.31 21.54
C VAL A 178 18.66 4.48 20.27
N GLU A 179 19.53 3.48 20.20
CA GLU A 179 19.64 2.58 19.05
C GLU A 179 18.33 1.82 18.83
N ARG A 180 17.69 1.35 19.91
CA ARG A 180 16.37 0.72 19.85
C ARG A 180 15.30 1.65 19.29
N HIS A 181 15.24 2.89 19.77
CA HIS A 181 14.24 3.84 19.30
C HIS A 181 14.41 4.14 17.80
N ILE A 182 15.65 4.35 17.36
CA ILE A 182 15.97 4.61 15.96
C ILE A 182 15.64 3.39 15.08
N ASP A 183 16.00 2.17 15.50
CA ASP A 183 15.65 0.92 14.81
C ASP A 183 14.13 0.78 14.66
N THR A 184 13.38 0.96 15.75
CA THR A 184 11.91 0.88 15.75
C THR A 184 11.31 1.90 14.78
N CYS A 185 11.72 3.17 14.85
CA CYS A 185 11.23 4.20 13.95
C CYS A 185 11.55 3.88 12.48
N PHE A 186 12.76 3.40 12.19
CA PHE A 186 13.15 3.04 10.83
C PHE A 186 12.30 1.91 10.26
N ARG A 187 12.11 0.82 11.02
CA ARG A 187 11.40 -0.38 10.56
C ARG A 187 9.90 -0.12 10.41
N LEU A 188 9.28 0.58 11.36
CA LEU A 188 7.87 0.94 11.26
C LEU A 188 7.62 1.92 10.10
N HIS A 189 8.44 2.97 9.98
CA HIS A 189 8.31 3.91 8.88
C HIS A 189 8.54 3.24 7.51
N ARG A 190 9.47 2.27 7.45
CA ARG A 190 9.68 1.45 6.26
C ARG A 190 8.43 0.64 5.92
N HIS A 191 7.86 -0.06 6.90
CA HIS A 191 6.66 -0.86 6.73
C HIS A 191 5.47 -0.02 6.29
N ASP A 192 5.25 1.15 6.90
CA ASP A 192 4.17 2.06 6.50
C ASP A 192 4.32 2.59 5.07
N THR A 193 5.56 2.76 4.61
CA THR A 193 5.83 3.23 3.24
C THR A 193 5.69 2.13 2.19
N PHE A 194 6.13 0.91 2.52
CA PHE A 194 6.35 -0.15 1.53
C PHE A 194 5.56 -1.44 1.76
N GLY A 195 4.85 -1.61 2.88
CA GLY A 195 4.14 -2.86 3.22
C GLY A 195 3.14 -3.27 2.14
N GLU A 196 2.11 -2.46 1.91
CA GLU A 196 1.12 -2.69 0.84
C GLU A 196 1.75 -2.74 -0.57
N LEU A 197 2.84 -1.98 -0.77
CA LEU A 197 3.55 -1.94 -2.05
C LEU A 197 4.27 -3.27 -2.34
N LYS A 198 4.95 -3.86 -1.34
CA LYS A 198 5.64 -5.15 -1.45
C LYS A 198 4.66 -6.26 -1.77
N GLU A 199 3.55 -6.34 -1.04
CA GLU A 199 2.52 -7.36 -1.27
C GLU A 199 1.97 -7.30 -2.70
N ALA A 200 1.67 -6.10 -3.19
CA ALA A 200 1.15 -5.93 -4.54
C ALA A 200 2.18 -6.21 -5.64
N LEU A 201 3.44 -5.81 -5.43
CA LEU A 201 4.51 -6.15 -6.36
C LEU A 201 4.76 -7.65 -6.41
N SER A 202 4.79 -8.32 -5.25
CA SER A 202 4.93 -9.78 -5.16
C SER A 202 3.84 -10.49 -5.96
N PHE A 203 2.57 -10.11 -5.73
CA PHE A 203 1.43 -10.65 -6.48
C PHE A 203 1.57 -10.45 -7.99
N LEU A 204 1.98 -9.26 -8.43
CA LEU A 204 2.15 -8.96 -9.85
C LEU A 204 3.30 -9.74 -10.47
N ILE A 205 4.42 -9.87 -9.77
CA ILE A 205 5.58 -10.61 -10.26
C ILE A 205 5.20 -12.07 -10.42
N HIS A 206 4.62 -12.72 -9.41
CA HIS A 206 4.14 -14.10 -9.51
C HIS A 206 3.13 -14.30 -10.65
N THR A 207 2.18 -13.38 -10.81
CA THR A 207 1.20 -13.43 -11.91
C THR A 207 1.87 -13.35 -13.29
N ILE A 208 2.93 -12.54 -13.41
CA ILE A 208 3.69 -12.37 -14.65
C ILE A 208 4.62 -13.57 -14.91
N GLU A 209 5.16 -14.19 -13.86
CA GLU A 209 5.93 -15.43 -13.96
C GLU A 209 5.07 -16.62 -14.42
N ASP A 210 3.86 -16.73 -13.87
CA ASP A 210 2.90 -17.78 -14.22
C ASP A 210 2.38 -17.63 -15.67
N ASP A 211 2.10 -16.39 -16.10
CA ASP A 211 1.68 -16.08 -17.46
C ASP A 211 2.38 -14.83 -18.02
N PRO A 212 3.53 -15.00 -18.70
CA PRO A 212 4.28 -13.91 -19.32
C PRO A 212 3.51 -13.12 -20.38
N THR A 213 2.43 -13.69 -20.94
CA THR A 213 1.62 -13.00 -21.96
C THR A 213 0.88 -11.80 -21.37
N LEU A 214 0.69 -11.78 -20.05
CA LEU A 214 0.00 -10.73 -19.34
C LEU A 214 0.72 -9.37 -19.39
N ILE A 215 2.03 -9.34 -19.69
CA ILE A 215 2.78 -8.08 -19.94
C ILE A 215 2.10 -7.17 -20.98
N GLN A 216 1.36 -7.79 -21.92
CA GLN A 216 0.65 -7.08 -22.99
C GLN A 216 -0.78 -6.68 -22.57
N ASN A 217 -1.28 -7.19 -21.45
CA ASN A 217 -2.66 -7.03 -21.00
C ASN A 217 -2.84 -5.79 -20.10
N TYR A 218 -3.59 -4.81 -20.61
CA TYR A 218 -4.04 -3.64 -19.86
C TYR A 218 -4.93 -3.93 -18.65
N ARG A 219 -5.46 -5.16 -18.54
CA ARG A 219 -6.37 -5.60 -17.48
C ARG A 219 -5.68 -6.19 -16.27
N LEU A 220 -4.35 -6.25 -16.27
CA LEU A 220 -3.54 -6.67 -15.11
C LEU A 220 -3.74 -5.83 -13.85
N GLN A 221 -4.58 -4.79 -13.87
CA GLN A 221 -4.89 -3.97 -12.70
C GLN A 221 -5.49 -4.85 -11.60
N PRO A 222 -4.75 -5.15 -10.51
CA PRO A 222 -5.32 -5.70 -9.30
C PRO A 222 -6.36 -4.69 -8.84
N ARG A 223 -7.59 -5.17 -8.64
CA ARG A 223 -8.77 -4.34 -8.39
C ARG A 223 -8.62 -3.42 -7.16
N ASP A 224 -7.66 -3.74 -6.29
CA ASP A 224 -7.41 -3.10 -5.01
C ASP A 224 -6.08 -2.32 -4.94
N PHE A 225 -5.25 -2.31 -6.00
CA PHE A 225 -3.93 -1.67 -5.93
C PHE A 225 -3.92 -0.21 -6.41
N ARG A 226 -3.35 0.69 -5.59
CA ARG A 226 -3.24 2.14 -5.86
C ARG A 226 -2.12 2.51 -6.84
N ALA A 227 -1.97 1.77 -7.94
CA ALA A 227 -1.03 2.13 -9.00
C ALA A 227 -1.69 2.23 -10.38
N PHE A 228 -1.07 3.01 -11.26
CA PHE A 228 -1.39 3.00 -12.69
C PHE A 228 -0.48 2.03 -13.43
N TYR A 229 -1.06 1.34 -14.40
CA TYR A 229 -0.42 0.26 -15.16
C TYR A 229 -0.19 0.69 -16.59
N TYR A 230 1.04 0.52 -17.06
CA TYR A 230 1.43 0.81 -18.42
C TYR A 230 2.05 -0.44 -19.06
N ALA A 231 1.29 -1.05 -19.96
CA ALA A 231 1.63 -2.31 -20.62
C ALA A 231 2.74 -2.14 -21.68
N ASN A 232 3.43 -3.25 -21.96
CA ASN A 232 4.48 -3.36 -22.97
C ASN A 232 5.52 -2.24 -22.84
N ALA A 233 5.96 -2.02 -21.61
CA ALA A 233 7.02 -1.10 -21.25
C ALA A 233 8.40 -1.73 -21.52
N TYR A 234 9.36 -0.92 -21.96
CA TYR A 234 10.76 -1.34 -22.13
C TYR A 234 11.69 -0.12 -22.06
N ILE A 235 12.95 -0.33 -21.73
CA ILE A 235 13.95 0.75 -21.74
C ILE A 235 14.37 0.99 -23.20
N SER A 236 14.06 2.17 -23.73
CA SER A 236 14.32 2.48 -25.13
C SER A 236 15.72 3.04 -25.37
N ARG A 237 16.20 3.86 -24.43
CA ARG A 237 17.49 4.55 -24.49
C ARG A 237 17.94 4.90 -23.07
N ILE A 238 19.26 4.95 -22.90
CA ILE A 238 19.94 5.55 -21.76
C ILE A 238 20.68 6.79 -22.30
N SER A 239 20.62 7.90 -21.57
CA SER A 239 21.38 9.11 -21.88
C SER A 239 22.07 9.65 -20.62
N PHE A 240 23.02 10.53 -20.83
CA PHE A 240 23.69 11.22 -19.74
C PHE A 240 23.58 12.72 -19.98
N ASP A 241 22.92 13.41 -19.07
CA ASP A 241 22.84 14.87 -19.07
C ASP A 241 23.87 15.45 -18.10
N THR A 242 24.55 16.52 -18.51
CA THR A 242 25.62 17.13 -17.71
C THR A 242 25.16 17.70 -16.37
N ARG A 243 23.89 18.09 -16.23
CA ARG A 243 23.33 18.66 -14.98
C ARG A 243 22.51 17.65 -14.20
N ARG A 244 21.78 16.77 -14.90
CA ARG A 244 20.82 15.84 -14.31
C ARG A 244 21.40 14.45 -14.09
N GLY A 245 22.53 14.11 -14.71
CA GLY A 245 23.22 12.83 -14.60
C GLY A 245 22.65 11.77 -15.54
N LEU A 246 22.70 10.50 -15.10
CA LEU A 246 22.19 9.35 -15.84
C LEU A 246 20.65 9.41 -15.95
N GLU A 247 20.15 9.44 -17.18
CA GLU A 247 18.73 9.46 -17.51
C GLU A 247 18.35 8.20 -18.29
N ILE A 248 17.20 7.64 -17.94
CA ILE A 248 16.68 6.39 -18.50
C ILE A 248 15.35 6.73 -19.15
N HIS A 249 15.13 6.22 -20.36
CA HIS A 249 13.97 6.57 -21.17
C HIS A 249 13.09 5.34 -21.38
N PRO A 250 12.28 4.95 -20.37
CA PRO A 250 11.32 3.89 -20.54
C PRO A 250 10.20 4.33 -21.49
N ARG A 251 9.81 3.39 -22.35
CA ARG A 251 8.79 3.57 -23.36
C ARG A 251 7.69 2.57 -23.12
N PHE A 252 6.44 3.02 -23.11
CA PHE A 252 5.27 2.20 -22.79
C PHE A 252 4.08 2.58 -23.68
N GLN A 253 3.04 1.73 -23.70
CA GLN A 253 1.88 2.01 -24.54
C GLN A 253 0.96 3.08 -23.96
N GLN A 254 0.52 4.01 -24.81
CA GLN A 254 -0.48 5.04 -24.47
C GLN A 254 -1.76 4.40 -23.89
N PRO A 255 -2.40 5.03 -22.86
CA PRO A 255 -3.76 4.70 -22.45
C PRO A 255 -4.72 4.66 -23.64
N THR A 256 -5.63 3.68 -23.67
CA THR A 256 -6.49 3.41 -24.84
C THR A 256 -7.35 4.62 -25.23
N GLN A 257 -7.78 5.43 -24.26
CA GLN A 257 -8.55 6.66 -24.47
C GLN A 257 -7.74 7.75 -25.20
N LEU A 258 -6.40 7.71 -25.11
CA LEU A 258 -5.51 8.73 -25.69
C LEU A 258 -5.02 8.40 -27.10
N ARG A 259 -5.09 7.13 -27.52
CA ARG A 259 -4.60 6.67 -28.84
C ARG A 259 -5.31 7.35 -30.01
N LYS A 260 -6.59 7.70 -29.84
CA LYS A 260 -7.42 8.40 -30.85
C LYS A 260 -7.41 9.93 -30.69
N ASN A 261 -6.78 10.45 -29.64
CA ASN A 261 -6.80 11.88 -29.34
C ASN A 261 -5.72 12.62 -30.13
N THR A 262 -5.90 13.92 -30.37
CA THR A 262 -4.86 14.76 -30.99
C THR A 262 -3.69 14.96 -30.02
N ALA A 263 -2.53 15.38 -30.53
CA ALA A 263 -1.37 15.72 -29.70
C ALA A 263 -1.73 16.76 -28.61
N ALA A 264 -2.46 17.81 -28.96
CA ALA A 264 -2.92 18.82 -28.00
C ALA A 264 -3.85 18.22 -26.92
N GLY A 265 -4.78 17.34 -27.33
CA GLY A 265 -5.67 16.65 -26.40
C GLY A 265 -4.94 15.69 -25.45
N ARG A 266 -3.92 14.98 -25.94
CA ARG A 266 -3.05 14.15 -25.10
C ARG A 266 -2.29 14.98 -24.07
N SER A 267 -1.70 16.09 -24.50
CA SER A 267 -0.97 17.00 -23.59
C SER A 267 -1.87 17.51 -22.48
N LYS A 268 -3.10 17.94 -22.82
CA LYS A 268 -4.11 18.39 -21.86
C LYS A 268 -4.45 17.28 -20.85
N TRP A 269 -4.68 16.06 -21.32
CA TRP A 269 -5.03 14.94 -20.44
C TRP A 269 -3.90 14.55 -19.47
N TRP A 270 -2.64 14.49 -19.93
CA TRP A 270 -1.52 14.17 -19.04
C TRP A 270 -1.37 15.22 -17.94
N ARG A 271 -1.56 16.51 -18.29
CA ARG A 271 -1.52 17.62 -17.33
C ARG A 271 -2.67 17.54 -16.30
N GLU A 272 -3.89 17.28 -16.76
CA GLU A 272 -5.08 17.22 -15.90
C GLU A 272 -5.12 15.96 -15.03
N SER A 273 -4.66 14.83 -15.56
CA SER A 273 -4.66 13.55 -14.83
C SER A 273 -3.62 13.48 -13.72
N LYS A 274 -2.62 14.39 -13.74
CA LYS A 274 -1.47 14.42 -12.82
C LYS A 274 -0.74 13.07 -12.72
N ARG A 275 -0.79 12.28 -13.79
CA ARG A 275 -0.10 10.99 -13.89
C ARG A 275 1.32 11.18 -14.38
N VAL A 276 2.20 10.32 -13.88
CA VAL A 276 3.65 10.39 -14.12
C VAL A 276 4.16 11.79 -13.79
N ALA A 277 3.71 12.36 -12.68
CA ALA A 277 4.21 13.65 -12.23
C ALA A 277 5.65 13.54 -11.75
N GLU A 278 6.37 14.66 -11.82
CA GLU A 278 7.77 14.74 -11.38
C GLU A 278 7.92 14.25 -9.94
N GLY A 279 8.92 13.40 -9.71
CA GLY A 279 9.26 12.87 -8.40
C GLY A 279 8.40 11.68 -7.94
N ILE A 280 7.40 11.23 -8.69
CA ILE A 280 6.64 10.01 -8.34
C ILE A 280 7.51 8.76 -8.50
N LEU A 281 7.34 7.78 -7.59
CA LEU A 281 7.95 6.46 -7.69
C LEU A 281 7.30 5.64 -8.81
N LEU A 282 8.15 5.14 -9.70
CA LEU A 282 7.81 4.21 -10.76
C LEU A 282 8.52 2.88 -10.50
N SER A 283 7.87 1.78 -10.86
CA SER A 283 8.44 0.43 -10.83
C SER A 283 8.34 -0.19 -12.21
N LEU A 284 9.44 -0.74 -12.71
CA LEU A 284 9.48 -1.49 -13.95
C LEU A 284 9.76 -2.96 -13.62
N ILE A 285 8.85 -3.83 -14.05
CA ILE A 285 9.01 -5.28 -13.98
C ILE A 285 9.25 -5.75 -15.41
N VAL A 286 10.41 -6.32 -15.71
CA VAL A 286 10.74 -6.89 -17.02
C VAL A 286 11.06 -8.37 -16.90
N ILE A 287 10.72 -9.15 -17.93
CA ILE A 287 11.19 -10.53 -18.06
C ILE A 287 12.30 -10.57 -19.10
N GLY A 288 13.47 -11.04 -18.70
CA GLY A 288 14.61 -11.21 -19.58
C GLY A 288 15.29 -12.55 -19.34
N ASN A 289 15.44 -13.37 -20.38
CA ASN A 289 16.07 -14.70 -20.30
C ASN A 289 15.46 -15.59 -19.20
N ASP A 290 14.13 -15.66 -19.14
CA ASP A 290 13.34 -16.39 -18.13
C ASP A 290 13.58 -15.97 -16.67
N GLN A 291 14.14 -14.78 -16.44
CA GLN A 291 14.26 -14.19 -15.11
C GLN A 291 13.51 -12.87 -15.04
N VAL A 292 12.79 -12.68 -13.93
CA VAL A 292 12.18 -11.39 -13.62
C VAL A 292 13.24 -10.44 -13.08
N GLN A 293 13.25 -9.22 -13.60
CA GLN A 293 14.00 -8.11 -13.04
C GLN A 293 13.04 -7.00 -12.65
N HIS A 294 13.36 -6.35 -11.55
CA HIS A 294 12.56 -5.27 -10.99
C HIS A 294 13.44 -4.06 -10.69
N LEU A 295 13.03 -2.90 -11.19
CA LEU A 295 13.79 -1.64 -11.08
C LEU A 295 12.88 -0.50 -10.62
N PHE A 296 13.35 0.28 -9.66
CA PHE A 296 12.68 1.50 -9.21
C PHE A 296 13.26 2.74 -9.90
N PHE A 297 12.37 3.60 -10.38
CA PHE A 297 12.71 4.90 -10.95
C PHE A 297 11.94 6.01 -10.26
N ASN A 298 12.47 7.23 -10.32
CA ASN A 298 11.69 8.44 -10.10
C ASN A 298 11.54 9.19 -11.42
N ASP A 299 10.34 9.72 -11.67
CA ASP A 299 10.13 10.56 -12.85
C ASP A 299 10.91 11.87 -12.71
N SER A 300 11.67 12.25 -13.73
CA SER A 300 12.48 13.48 -13.71
C SER A 300 11.73 14.68 -14.30
N GLY A 301 10.42 14.57 -14.47
CA GLY A 301 9.56 15.59 -15.04
C GLY A 301 9.12 15.25 -16.46
N THR A 302 7.82 15.40 -16.69
CA THR A 302 7.22 15.18 -18.01
C THR A 302 7.64 16.25 -19.00
N ASN A 303 8.43 15.87 -20.01
CA ASN A 303 8.67 16.77 -21.12
C ASN A 303 7.45 16.76 -22.06
N THR A 304 6.61 17.79 -21.92
CA THR A 304 5.45 18.00 -22.81
C THR A 304 5.78 18.88 -24.02
N ASN A 305 7.02 19.35 -24.16
CA ASN A 305 7.43 20.15 -25.31
C ASN A 305 7.47 19.29 -26.58
N THR A 306 6.57 19.55 -27.52
CA THR A 306 6.43 18.83 -28.82
C THR A 306 7.65 18.86 -29.73
N ARG A 307 8.71 19.61 -29.37
CA ARG A 307 9.95 19.76 -30.15
C ARG A 307 10.96 18.64 -29.94
N GLU A 308 10.93 17.95 -28.81
CA GLU A 308 11.85 16.83 -28.55
C GLU A 308 11.28 15.50 -29.11
N ASP A 309 12.14 14.52 -29.37
CA ASP A 309 11.71 13.22 -29.93
C ASP A 309 11.15 12.26 -28.85
N LEU A 310 11.31 12.60 -27.57
CA LEU A 310 11.09 11.73 -26.41
C LEU A 310 9.94 12.26 -25.54
N ASN A 311 8.73 12.33 -26.12
CA ASN A 311 7.61 13.00 -25.44
C ASN A 311 6.38 12.10 -25.37
N LEU A 312 5.63 12.23 -24.28
CA LEU A 312 4.31 11.63 -24.05
C LEU A 312 3.26 11.96 -25.14
N VAL A 313 3.52 12.99 -25.94
CA VAL A 313 2.54 13.63 -26.80
C VAL A 313 2.77 13.32 -28.29
N LYS A 314 4.01 13.02 -28.71
CA LYS A 314 4.39 13.01 -30.13
C LYS A 314 3.84 11.80 -30.89
N ASN A 315 3.93 10.60 -30.31
CA ASN A 315 3.54 9.35 -30.98
C ASN A 315 2.18 8.84 -30.50
N ASN A 316 1.36 8.31 -31.42
CA ASN A 316 0.04 7.76 -31.10
C ASN A 316 0.08 6.40 -30.35
N SER A 317 1.22 5.72 -30.30
CA SER A 317 1.31 4.34 -29.78
C SER A 317 2.32 4.19 -28.63
N PRO A 318 3.63 4.45 -28.80
CA PRO A 318 4.53 4.48 -27.65
C PRO A 318 4.72 5.89 -27.05
N CYS A 319 4.39 6.03 -25.77
CA CYS A 319 4.82 7.14 -24.92
C CYS A 319 6.26 6.90 -24.45
N THR A 320 7.06 7.96 -24.36
CA THR A 320 8.38 7.90 -23.70
C THR A 320 8.40 8.95 -22.59
N ILE A 321 8.98 8.58 -21.46
CA ILE A 321 9.20 9.47 -20.31
C ILE A 321 10.70 9.46 -19.97
N THR A 322 11.13 10.44 -19.19
CA THR A 322 12.51 10.53 -18.71
C THR A 322 12.50 10.27 -17.22
N THR A 323 13.26 9.28 -16.80
CA THR A 323 13.33 8.85 -15.41
C THR A 323 14.77 8.78 -14.93
N LYS A 324 14.97 8.81 -13.62
CA LYS A 324 16.26 8.50 -13.00
C LYS A 324 16.13 7.23 -12.18
N LEU A 325 17.23 6.48 -12.14
CA LEU A 325 17.31 5.28 -11.32
C LEU A 325 17.38 5.70 -9.85
N VAL A 326 16.56 5.08 -9.02
CA VAL A 326 16.51 5.41 -7.58
C VAL A 326 17.72 4.87 -6.82
N SER A 327 18.24 3.71 -7.24
CA SER A 327 19.41 3.05 -6.64
C SER A 327 20.55 3.04 -7.64
N HIS A 328 21.72 3.58 -7.28
CA HIS A 328 22.89 3.64 -8.16
C HIS A 328 23.88 2.50 -7.92
N ASN A 329 23.42 1.36 -7.42
CA ASN A 329 24.28 0.20 -7.24
C ASN A 329 24.71 -0.38 -8.61
N GLN A 330 25.82 -1.13 -8.61
CA GLN A 330 26.38 -1.69 -9.84
C GLN A 330 25.41 -2.69 -10.51
N THR A 331 24.69 -3.48 -9.72
CA THR A 331 23.75 -4.51 -10.21
C THR A 331 22.56 -3.92 -10.95
N ASP A 332 21.99 -2.81 -10.46
CA ASP A 332 20.84 -2.13 -11.04
C ASP A 332 21.27 -1.42 -12.32
N ILE A 333 22.46 -0.80 -12.34
CA ILE A 333 23.03 -0.19 -13.55
C ILE A 333 23.24 -1.26 -14.63
N ILE A 334 23.82 -2.41 -14.29
CA ILE A 334 24.01 -3.53 -15.23
C ILE A 334 22.64 -4.01 -15.74
N SER A 335 21.65 -4.18 -14.86
CA SER A 335 20.29 -4.60 -15.23
C SER A 335 19.60 -3.60 -16.16
N VAL A 336 19.76 -2.29 -15.91
CA VAL A 336 19.27 -1.21 -16.79
C VAL A 336 19.92 -1.27 -18.17
N VAL A 337 21.25 -1.38 -18.22
CA VAL A 337 22.00 -1.45 -19.49
C VAL A 337 21.59 -2.68 -20.28
N ARG A 338 21.55 -3.85 -19.63
CA ARG A 338 21.13 -5.11 -20.25
C ARG A 338 19.70 -5.04 -20.79
N SER A 339 18.77 -4.55 -19.97
CA SER A 339 17.38 -4.34 -20.37
C SER A 339 17.23 -3.38 -21.55
N SER A 340 18.09 -2.36 -21.64
CA SER A 340 18.12 -1.43 -22.78
C SER A 340 18.69 -2.07 -24.06
N CYS A 341 19.73 -2.90 -23.94
CA CYS A 341 20.36 -3.57 -25.08
C CYS A 341 19.47 -4.66 -25.67
N GLU A 342 18.91 -5.52 -24.81
CA GLU A 342 18.06 -6.64 -25.20
C GLU A 342 16.59 -6.23 -25.42
N LYS A 343 16.22 -5.01 -25.02
CA LYS A 343 14.86 -4.44 -25.10
C LYS A 343 13.81 -5.34 -24.44
N PHE A 344 14.13 -5.82 -23.24
CA PHE A 344 13.20 -6.62 -22.46
C PHE A 344 11.88 -5.89 -22.26
N ARG A 345 10.81 -6.62 -22.48
CA ARG A 345 9.45 -6.11 -22.34
C ARG A 345 8.93 -6.42 -20.95
N GLY A 346 8.07 -5.53 -20.47
CA GLY A 346 7.60 -5.56 -19.11
C GLY A 346 6.42 -4.64 -18.88
N VAL A 347 6.14 -4.41 -17.61
CA VAL A 347 5.07 -3.53 -17.14
C VAL A 347 5.70 -2.41 -16.34
N LEU A 348 5.28 -1.18 -16.63
CA LEU A 348 5.63 0.00 -15.84
C LEU A 348 4.45 0.35 -14.94
N LEU A 349 4.75 0.51 -13.66
CA LEU A 349 3.83 0.82 -12.57
C LEU A 349 4.13 2.22 -12.05
N GLU A 350 3.09 2.98 -11.77
CA GLU A 350 3.17 4.29 -11.13
C GLU A 350 2.39 4.26 -9.83
N PHE A 351 3.07 4.40 -8.69
CA PHE A 351 2.43 4.36 -7.38
C PHE A 351 1.88 5.74 -7.01
N ARG A 352 0.57 5.81 -6.72
CA ARG A 352 -0.06 7.10 -6.42
C ARG A 352 0.40 7.63 -5.07
N GLY A 353 0.94 8.85 -5.06
CA GLY A 353 1.30 9.56 -3.83
C GLY A 353 2.55 9.04 -3.14
N VAL A 354 3.30 8.13 -3.76
CA VAL A 354 4.59 7.67 -3.25
C VAL A 354 5.69 8.48 -3.92
N THR A 355 6.29 9.39 -3.16
CA THR A 355 7.33 10.31 -3.65
C THR A 355 8.61 10.05 -2.87
N PRO A 356 9.68 9.51 -3.47
CA PRO A 356 10.95 9.24 -2.78
C PRO A 356 11.49 10.38 -1.93
N ALA A 357 11.33 11.62 -2.39
CA ALA A 357 11.80 12.81 -1.67
C ALA A 357 11.13 13.03 -0.31
N THR A 358 9.96 12.41 -0.04
CA THR A 358 9.26 12.57 1.24
C THR A 358 9.71 11.61 2.33
N PHE A 359 10.41 10.51 1.99
CA PHE A 359 10.81 9.48 2.94
C PHE A 359 12.28 9.08 2.87
N ALA A 360 12.93 9.14 1.70
CA ALA A 360 14.32 8.70 1.55
C ALA A 360 15.28 9.51 2.44
N PRO A 361 15.22 10.86 2.51
CA PRO A 361 16.09 11.63 3.40
C PRO A 361 15.87 11.34 4.88
N ILE A 362 14.61 11.08 5.28
CA ILE A 362 14.28 10.72 6.67
C ILE A 362 14.95 9.39 7.03
N ARG A 363 14.89 8.41 6.13
CA ARG A 363 15.47 7.09 6.35
C ARG A 363 16.99 7.11 6.33
N GLU A 364 17.60 7.89 5.44
CA GLU A 364 19.05 8.13 5.44
C GLU A 364 19.50 8.78 6.75
N SER A 365 18.72 9.73 7.26
CA SER A 365 18.97 10.36 8.56
C SER A 365 18.88 9.36 9.72
N LEU A 366 17.84 8.51 9.76
CA LEU A 366 17.72 7.44 10.75
C LEU A 366 18.90 6.47 10.71
N GLN A 367 19.33 6.04 9.52
CA GLN A 367 20.53 5.23 9.37
C GLN A 367 21.79 5.98 9.83
N GLY A 368 21.90 7.27 9.52
CA GLY A 368 23.00 8.11 9.99
C GLY A 368 23.05 8.24 11.50
N MET A 369 21.90 8.42 12.15
CA MET A 369 21.77 8.47 13.61
C MET A 369 22.14 7.12 14.24
N GLN A 370 21.72 6.00 13.64
CA GLN A 370 22.08 4.65 14.11
C GLN A 370 23.59 4.39 14.04
N ARG A 371 24.26 4.77 12.95
CA ARG A 371 25.73 4.55 12.79
C ARG A 371 26.57 5.18 13.90
N HIS A 372 26.07 6.27 14.49
CA HIS A 372 26.77 6.98 15.54
C HIS A 372 26.14 6.80 16.92
N SER A 373 24.98 6.12 16.99
CA SER A 373 24.15 6.00 18.19
C SER A 373 23.79 7.36 18.80
N ILE A 374 23.52 8.37 17.95
CA ILE A 374 23.21 9.74 18.36
C ILE A 374 21.77 10.08 18.03
N LEU A 375 20.97 10.37 19.06
CA LEU A 375 19.64 10.95 18.94
C LEU A 375 19.62 12.34 19.59
N PRO A 376 19.39 13.41 18.82
CA PRO A 376 19.21 14.74 19.38
C PRO A 376 18.07 14.75 20.40
N PHE A 377 18.28 15.42 21.54
CA PHE A 377 17.29 15.51 22.62
C PHE A 377 16.90 14.15 23.23
N SER A 378 17.77 13.15 23.16
CA SER A 378 17.52 11.81 23.73
C SER A 378 17.04 11.86 25.18
N GLN A 379 17.56 12.77 26.01
CA GLN A 379 17.11 12.94 27.40
C GLN A 379 15.62 13.32 27.57
N TRP A 380 14.99 13.88 26.53
CA TRP A 380 13.59 14.30 26.54
C TRP A 380 12.70 13.38 25.70
N ILE A 381 13.24 12.81 24.62
CA ILE A 381 12.53 11.84 23.77
C ILE A 381 12.44 10.48 24.49
N LEU A 382 13.50 10.08 25.19
CA LEU A 382 13.66 8.79 25.86
C LEU A 382 13.99 9.00 27.34
N PRO A 383 13.04 9.55 28.14
CA PRO A 383 13.28 9.76 29.57
C PRO A 383 13.52 8.43 30.28
N ASP A 384 14.41 8.43 31.27
CA ASP A 384 14.55 7.29 32.17
C ASP A 384 13.28 7.09 32.98
N LYS A 385 12.92 5.83 33.25
CA LYS A 385 11.74 5.45 34.04
C LYS A 385 11.80 5.89 35.51
N VAL A 386 12.80 6.68 35.90
CA VAL A 386 13.01 7.11 37.28
C VAL A 386 12.14 8.35 37.52
N ASP A 387 11.04 8.13 38.24
CA ASP A 387 10.05 9.11 38.74
C ASP A 387 9.11 9.74 37.70
N SER A 388 8.01 9.03 37.42
CA SER A 388 6.79 9.56 36.76
C SER A 388 6.13 10.74 37.49
N THR A 389 6.71 11.21 38.60
CA THR A 389 6.25 12.32 39.44
C THR A 389 7.11 13.58 39.31
N LYS A 390 8.28 13.52 38.66
CA LYS A 390 9.12 14.69 38.43
C LYS A 390 8.82 15.29 37.06
N THR A 391 8.35 16.53 37.04
CA THR A 391 8.28 17.32 35.82
C THR A 391 9.68 17.42 35.21
N VAL A 392 9.85 16.92 33.99
CA VAL A 392 11.12 17.02 33.25
C VAL A 392 11.43 18.51 33.05
N ASN A 393 12.45 19.01 33.74
CA ASN A 393 12.87 20.41 33.61
C ASN A 393 13.62 20.58 32.28
N VAL A 394 12.92 21.03 31.24
CA VAL A 394 13.54 21.41 29.97
C VAL A 394 14.12 22.82 30.12
N PRO A 395 15.46 22.97 30.15
CA PRO A 395 16.06 24.27 30.33
C PRO A 395 15.75 25.17 29.13
N MET A 396 15.65 26.48 29.38
CA MET A 396 15.48 27.45 28.31
C MET A 396 16.57 27.25 27.23
N PRO A 397 16.19 27.23 25.93
CA PRO A 397 17.15 27.10 24.84
C PRO A 397 18.25 28.16 24.92
N LEU A 398 19.48 27.82 24.50
CA LEU A 398 20.61 28.75 24.61
C LEU A 398 20.35 30.11 23.95
N TYR A 399 19.58 30.12 22.86
CA TYR A 399 19.22 31.32 22.11
C TYR A 399 18.22 32.23 22.84
N THR A 400 17.53 31.77 23.89
CA THR A 400 16.62 32.59 24.72
C THR A 400 17.26 33.09 26.00
N ARG A 401 18.51 32.72 26.30
CA ARG A 401 19.20 33.06 27.57
C ARG A 401 19.80 34.46 27.61
N ARG A 402 19.69 35.25 26.53
CA ARG A 402 20.18 36.65 26.52
C ARG A 402 19.22 37.52 27.35
N PRO A 403 19.72 38.31 28.31
CA PRO A 403 18.89 39.28 29.02
C PRO A 403 18.26 40.25 28.02
N ALA A 404 16.95 40.47 28.11
CA ALA A 404 16.17 41.42 27.30
C ALA A 404 16.07 41.15 25.78
N SER A 405 16.30 39.93 25.31
CA SER A 405 16.05 39.58 23.90
C SER A 405 14.58 39.22 23.65
N GLY A 406 13.87 40.04 22.88
CA GLY A 406 12.60 39.68 22.22
C GLY A 406 12.87 39.14 20.82
N PHE A 407 12.05 38.21 20.34
CA PHE A 407 12.10 37.77 18.94
C PHE A 407 11.29 38.74 18.09
N ASN A 408 11.90 39.31 17.05
CA ASN A 408 11.12 40.02 16.04
C ASN A 408 10.37 38.97 15.21
N LEU A 409 9.05 38.90 15.41
CA LEU A 409 8.15 37.98 14.71
C LEU A 409 7.40 38.67 13.54
N GLU A 410 7.72 39.92 13.20
CA GLU A 410 7.08 40.66 12.09
C GLU A 410 7.18 39.90 10.76
N SER A 411 8.24 39.12 10.54
CA SER A 411 8.41 38.32 9.32
C SER A 411 7.48 37.09 9.24
N ILE A 412 6.80 36.73 10.33
CA ILE A 412 5.90 35.56 10.42
C ILE A 412 4.46 36.04 10.63
N VAL A 413 4.27 37.18 11.27
CA VAL A 413 2.96 37.83 11.46
C VAL A 413 2.71 38.75 10.26
N THR A 414 2.33 38.17 9.12
CA THR A 414 1.71 38.96 8.06
C THR A 414 0.42 39.53 8.63
N VAL A 415 0.34 40.86 8.74
CA VAL A 415 -0.84 41.59 9.17
C VAL A 415 -2.03 41.14 8.33
N LEU A 416 -3.04 40.57 9.00
CA LEU A 416 -4.36 40.26 8.42
C LEU A 416 -5.11 41.53 8.06
#